data_AF-A0A1V5SQ76-F1
#
_entry.id   AF-A0A1V5SQ76-F1
#
_cell.length_a   1.000
_cell.length_b   1.000
_cell.length_c   1.000
_cell.angle_alpha   90.00
_cell.angle_beta   90.00
_cell.angle_gamma   90.00
#
_symmetry.space_group_name_H-M   'P 1'
#
loop_
_entity.id
_entity.type
_entity.pdbx_description
1 polymer ?
#
loop_
_entity_poly.entity_id
_entity_poly.type
_entity_poly.pdbx_seq_one_letter_code
_entity_poly.pdbx_strand_id
1 'polypeptide(L)'
;MHDVRQAAFAAHAAARETNNQAAKFAARAAGQAASTAHVASHAVHAATYAAKAVFFSSDPRHAYPSAAKERQWQIEHLLDLEKST
;
A
#
# COMPACT_ATOMS: atom_id res chain seq x y z
N MET A 1 6.43 2.71 19.55
CA MET A 1 7.22 3.25 18.41
C MET A 1 8.33 2.32 17.95
N HIS A 2 9.04 1.62 18.84
CA HIS A 2 10.14 0.71 18.44
C HIS A 2 9.64 -0.43 17.51
N ASP A 3 8.55 -1.11 17.89
CA ASP A 3 8.06 -2.28 17.16
C ASP A 3 7.49 -1.93 15.77
N VAL A 4 6.76 -0.81 15.65
CA VAL A 4 6.25 -0.33 14.35
C VAL A 4 7.37 0.08 13.41
N ARG A 5 8.49 0.60 13.93
CA ARG A 5 9.66 0.95 13.12
C ARG A 5 10.38 -0.31 12.63
N GLN A 6 10.52 -1.32 13.48
CA GLN A 6 11.07 -2.62 13.07
C GLN A 6 10.21 -3.32 12.03
N ALA A 7 8.88 -3.30 12.19
CA ALA A 7 7.94 -3.84 11.20
C ALA A 7 8.07 -3.11 9.85
N ALA A 8 8.18 -1.78 9.84
CA ALA A 8 8.40 -1.00 8.63
C ALA A 8 9.72 -1.37 7.94
N PHE A 9 10.81 -1.55 8.71
CA PHE A 9 12.09 -1.99 8.16
C PHE A 9 12.03 -3.40 7.60
N ALA A 10 11.41 -4.35 8.30
CA ALA A 10 11.25 -5.73 7.84
C ALA A 10 10.45 -5.78 6.53
N ALA A 11 9.37 -5.00 6.42
CA ALA A 11 8.57 -4.90 5.20
C ALA A 11 9.39 -4.32 4.03
N HIS A 12 10.21 -3.30 4.27
CA HIS A 12 11.11 -2.74 3.25
C HIS A 12 12.24 -3.68 2.85
N ALA A 13 12.77 -4.49 3.79
CA ALA A 13 13.74 -5.54 3.48
C ALA A 13 13.12 -6.63 2.59
N ALA A 14 11.95 -7.15 2.95
CA ALA A 14 11.23 -8.13 2.15
C ALA A 14 10.93 -7.62 0.72
N ALA A 15 10.61 -6.33 0.58
CA ALA A 15 10.41 -5.70 -0.73
C ALA A 15 11.68 -5.67 -1.59
N ARG A 16 12.88 -5.66 -0.99
CA ARG A 16 14.16 -5.67 -1.70
C ARG A 16 14.57 -7.08 -2.12
N GLU A 17 14.19 -8.08 -1.35
CA GLU A 17 14.56 -9.49 -1.56
C GLU A 17 13.73 -10.18 -2.66
N THR A 18 12.53 -9.69 -2.93
CA THR A 18 11.64 -10.31 -3.93
C THR A 18 11.84 -9.75 -5.36
N ASN A 19 11.78 -10.67 -6.33
CA ASN A 19 11.71 -10.35 -7.76
C ASN A 19 10.27 -10.22 -8.28
N ASN A 20 9.27 -10.64 -7.51
CA ASN A 20 7.87 -10.49 -7.88
C ASN A 20 7.42 -9.04 -7.63
N GLN A 21 6.96 -8.35 -8.67
CA GLN A 21 6.58 -6.93 -8.58
C GLN A 21 5.35 -6.70 -7.69
N ALA A 22 4.34 -7.57 -7.76
CA ALA A 22 3.16 -7.46 -6.90
C ALA A 22 3.55 -7.59 -5.43
N ALA A 23 4.33 -8.61 -5.08
CA ALA A 23 4.83 -8.81 -3.72
C ALA A 23 5.70 -7.65 -3.24
N LYS A 24 6.58 -7.12 -4.11
CA LYS A 24 7.43 -5.95 -3.83
C LYS A 24 6.61 -4.73 -3.44
N PHE A 25 5.57 -4.41 -4.21
CA PHE A 25 4.74 -3.25 -3.93
C PHE A 25 3.80 -3.47 -2.75
N ALA A 26 3.30 -4.68 -2.54
CA ALA A 26 2.53 -5.02 -1.34
C ALA A 26 3.37 -4.83 -0.06
N ALA A 27 4.61 -5.32 -0.05
CA ALA A 27 5.52 -5.13 1.08
C ALA A 27 5.88 -3.66 1.30
N ARG A 28 6.07 -2.87 0.23
CA ARG A 28 6.25 -1.41 0.35
C ARG A 28 5.02 -0.71 0.91
N ALA A 29 3.81 -1.11 0.51
CA ALA A 29 2.56 -0.57 1.04
C ALA A 29 2.45 -0.79 2.55
N ALA A 30 2.73 -2.02 3.01
CA ALA A 30 2.72 -2.36 4.43
C ALA A 30 3.76 -1.54 5.23
N GLY A 31 4.98 -1.40 4.71
CA GLY A 31 6.03 -0.60 5.37
C GLY A 31 5.67 0.88 5.51
N GLN A 32 5.05 1.46 4.47
CA GLN A 32 4.54 2.84 4.51
C GLN A 32 3.35 2.96 5.48
N ALA A 33 2.44 2.00 5.50
CA ALA A 33 1.32 1.99 6.45
C ALA A 33 1.82 1.98 7.90
N ALA A 34 2.78 1.11 8.25
CA ALA A 34 3.40 1.10 9.58
C ALA A 34 4.13 2.43 9.90
N SER A 35 4.70 3.09 8.89
CA SER A 35 5.41 4.38 9.05
C SER A 35 4.48 5.56 9.32
N THR A 36 3.15 5.41 9.14
CA THR A 36 2.18 6.47 9.51
C THR A 36 2.20 6.80 11.00
N ALA A 37 2.56 5.84 11.85
CA ALA A 37 2.76 6.06 13.28
C ALA A 37 3.96 6.99 13.60
N HIS A 38 4.88 7.16 12.64
CA HIS A 38 5.95 8.14 12.73
C HIS A 38 5.53 9.52 12.17
N VAL A 39 4.94 9.55 10.97
CA VAL A 39 4.39 10.77 10.36
C VAL A 39 3.29 10.44 9.34
N ALA A 40 2.20 11.22 9.36
CA ALA A 40 1.01 10.99 8.54
C ALA A 40 1.27 11.00 7.02
N SER A 41 2.31 11.68 6.56
CA SER A 41 2.67 11.77 5.13
C SER A 41 2.97 10.41 4.49
N HIS A 42 3.27 9.38 5.28
CA HIS A 42 3.44 8.01 4.74
C HIS A 42 2.13 7.39 4.24
N ALA A 43 0.95 7.88 4.66
CA ALA A 43 -0.34 7.28 4.31
C ALA A 43 -0.60 7.30 2.79
N VAL A 44 -0.28 8.42 2.11
CA VAL A 44 -0.47 8.53 0.65
C VAL A 44 0.44 7.57 -0.12
N HIS A 45 1.63 7.28 0.41
CA HIS A 45 2.56 6.32 -0.18
C HIS A 45 2.07 4.88 0.01
N ALA A 46 1.48 4.56 1.17
CA ALA A 46 0.86 3.25 1.41
C ALA A 46 -0.23 2.96 0.38
N ALA A 47 -1.19 3.89 0.23
CA ALA A 47 -2.27 3.79 -0.75
C ALA A 47 -1.76 3.66 -2.19
N THR A 48 -0.72 4.41 -2.54
CA THR A 48 -0.11 4.36 -3.89
C THR A 48 0.58 3.04 -4.17
N TYR A 49 1.30 2.48 -3.20
CA TYR A 49 1.93 1.18 -3.37
C TYR A 49 0.93 0.03 -3.38
N ALA A 50 -0.18 0.13 -2.64
CA ALA A 50 -1.28 -0.84 -2.72
C ALA A 50 -1.87 -0.89 -4.14
N ALA A 51 -2.15 0.27 -4.76
CA ALA A 51 -2.62 0.31 -6.14
C ALA A 51 -1.61 -0.26 -7.16
N LYS A 52 -0.30 -0.06 -6.92
CA LYS A 52 0.74 -0.72 -7.74
C LYS A 52 0.76 -2.23 -7.53
N ALA A 53 0.57 -2.70 -6.30
CA ALA A 53 0.50 -4.14 -6.02
C ALA A 53 -0.65 -4.79 -6.82
N VAL A 54 -1.83 -4.16 -6.81
CA VAL A 54 -3.00 -4.60 -7.60
C VAL A 54 -2.69 -4.58 -9.11
N PHE A 55 -2.05 -3.52 -9.61
CA PHE A 55 -1.64 -3.45 -11.02
C PHE A 55 -0.80 -4.66 -11.44
N PHE A 56 0.24 -4.98 -10.66
CA PHE A 56 1.17 -6.05 -10.99
C PHE A 56 0.65 -7.46 -10.67
N SER A 57 -0.39 -7.59 -9.84
CA SER A 57 -1.04 -8.89 -9.57
C SER A 57 -2.17 -9.23 -10.55
N SER A 58 -2.60 -8.28 -11.37
CA SER A 58 -3.73 -8.44 -12.27
C SER A 58 -3.33 -9.02 -13.63
N ASP A 59 -4.31 -9.60 -14.34
CA ASP A 59 -4.16 -9.92 -15.76
C ASP A 59 -3.73 -8.64 -16.53
N PRO A 60 -2.75 -8.72 -17.44
CA PRO A 60 -2.22 -7.53 -18.13
C PRO A 60 -3.28 -6.66 -18.83
N ARG A 61 -4.37 -7.28 -19.34
CA ARG A 61 -5.47 -6.55 -19.99
C ARG A 61 -6.33 -5.78 -19.00
N HIS A 62 -6.26 -6.13 -17.72
CA HIS A 62 -7.04 -5.55 -16.63
C HIS A 62 -6.18 -4.80 -15.60
N ALA A 63 -4.86 -4.69 -15.80
CA ALA A 63 -3.96 -4.07 -14.83
C ALA A 63 -4.34 -2.62 -14.50
N TYR A 64 -4.57 -1.79 -15.51
CA TYR A 64 -5.03 -0.40 -15.33
C TYR A 64 -6.42 -0.32 -14.72
N PRO A 65 -7.47 -0.99 -15.26
CA PRO A 65 -8.78 -1.01 -14.64
C PRO A 65 -8.79 -1.48 -13.17
N SER A 66 -7.98 -2.47 -12.83
CA SER A 66 -7.92 -3.02 -11.47
C SER A 66 -7.25 -2.05 -10.50
N ALA A 67 -6.15 -1.42 -10.91
CA ALA A 67 -5.52 -0.37 -10.11
C ALA A 67 -6.43 0.86 -9.95
N ALA A 68 -7.21 1.22 -10.97
CA ALA A 68 -8.19 2.29 -10.88
C ALA A 68 -9.33 1.95 -9.88
N LYS A 69 -9.83 0.72 -9.92
CA LYS A 69 -10.82 0.22 -8.94
C LYS A 69 -10.28 0.25 -7.51
N GLU A 70 -9.02 -0.15 -7.30
CA GLU A 70 -8.36 -0.05 -6.00
C GLU A 70 -8.31 1.40 -5.50
N ARG A 71 -7.95 2.36 -6.37
CA ARG A 71 -7.94 3.79 -5.99
C ARG A 71 -9.34 4.32 -5.68
N GLN A 72 -10.34 3.92 -6.47
CA GLN A 72 -11.72 4.32 -6.24
C GLN A 72 -12.21 3.81 -4.89
N TRP A 73 -11.96 2.53 -4.58
CA TRP A 73 -12.29 1.93 -3.29
C TRP A 73 -11.60 2.65 -2.13
N GLN A 74 -10.31 2.99 -2.25
CA GLN A 74 -9.59 3.74 -1.22
C GLN A 74 -10.25 5.11 -0.92
N ILE A 75 -10.71 5.82 -1.96
CA ILE A 75 -11.38 7.12 -1.81
C ILE A 75 -12.75 6.95 -1.15
N GLU A 76 -13.55 5.99 -1.63
CA GLU A 76 -14.87 5.68 -1.06
C GLU A 76 -14.76 5.31 0.41
N HIS A 77 -13.77 4.48 0.76
CA HIS A 77 -13.53 4.08 2.14
C HIS A 77 -13.17 5.28 3.04
N LEU A 78 -12.36 6.22 2.55
CA LEU A 78 -12.05 7.44 3.30
C LEU A 78 -13.29 8.31 3.54
N LEU A 79 -14.13 8.48 2.52
CA LEU A 79 -15.39 9.23 2.64
C LEU A 79 -16.36 8.57 3.63
N ASP A 80 -16.38 7.24 3.71
CA ASP A 80 -17.22 6.52 4.65
C ASP A 80 -16.69 6.59 6.09
N LEU A 81 -15.37 6.60 6.28
CA LEU A 81 -14.76 6.86 7.58
C LEU A 81 -15.06 8.28 8.08
N GLU A 82 -15.00 9.29 7.21
CA GLU A 82 -15.34 10.68 7.55
C GLU A 82 -16.79 10.82 8.04
N LYS A 83 -17.74 10.11 7.42
CA LYS A 83 -19.15 10.10 7.85
C LYS A 83 -19.38 9.37 9.19
N SER A 84 -18.44 8.50 9.58
CA SER A 84 -18.56 7.64 10.75
C SER A 84 -17.88 8.21 12.02
N THR A 85 -17.18 9.33 11.88
CA THR A 85 -16.52 10.09 12.97
C THR A 85 -17.28 11.35 13.31
#